data_AF-A0A9P5MPX0-F1
#
_entry.id   AF-A0A9P5MPX0-F1
#
_cell.length_a   1.000
_cell.length_b   1.000
_cell.length_c   1.000
_cell.angle_alpha   90.00
_cell.angle_beta   90.00
_cell.angle_gamma   90.00
#
_symmetry.space_group_name_H-M   'P 1'
#
loop_
_entity.id
_entity.type
_entity.pdbx_description
1 polymer ?
#
loop_
_entity_poly.entity_id
_entity_poly.type
_entity_poly.pdbx_seq_one_letter_code
_entity_poly.pdbx_strand_id
1 'polypeptide(L)'
;LYGCNNIADQDLPHQTKLIQMIFWEYEQEYQKTLMQFKSAVGRISFTSDCWSDPNLASFLALTAHFIAHENGHLILHNRLL
;
A
#
# COMPACT_ATOMS: atom_id res chain seq x y z
N LEU A 1 -13.74 -18.14 -3.12
CA LEU A 1 -14.08 -18.62 -4.47
C LEU A 1 -13.49 -20.01 -4.79
N TYR A 2 -12.52 -20.53 -4.03
CA TYR A 2 -12.16 -21.95 -4.13
C TYR A 2 -13.25 -22.83 -3.46
N GLY A 3 -13.77 -23.82 -4.18
CA GLY A 3 -14.74 -24.82 -3.68
C GLY A 3 -16.21 -24.59 -4.02
N CYS A 4 -16.55 -23.59 -4.83
CA CYS A 4 -17.92 -23.36 -5.28
C CYS A 4 -18.13 -23.99 -6.67
N ASN A 5 -18.99 -25.01 -6.77
CA ASN A 5 -19.17 -25.80 -8.01
C ASN A 5 -20.02 -25.10 -9.08
N ASN A 6 -20.56 -23.90 -8.80
CA ASN A 6 -21.47 -23.15 -9.67
C ASN A 6 -21.00 -21.70 -9.86
N ILE A 7 -19.77 -21.49 -10.31
CA ILE A 7 -19.27 -20.15 -10.68
C ILE A 7 -19.41 -20.02 -12.20
N ALA A 8 -20.14 -19.02 -12.67
CA ALA A 8 -20.23 -18.67 -14.09
C ALA A 8 -19.21 -17.56 -14.43
N ASP A 9 -18.84 -17.42 -15.70
CA ASP A 9 -17.85 -16.40 -16.15
C ASP A 9 -18.23 -14.97 -15.72
N GLN A 10 -19.53 -14.68 -15.65
CA GLN A 10 -20.05 -13.39 -15.18
C GLN A 10 -19.73 -13.09 -13.71
N ASP A 11 -19.43 -14.11 -12.90
CA ASP A 11 -19.08 -13.99 -11.48
C ASP A 11 -17.59 -13.66 -11.29
N LEU A 12 -16.77 -13.80 -12.34
CA LEU A 12 -15.36 -13.45 -12.32
C LEU A 12 -15.16 -11.99 -12.77
N PRO A 13 -14.41 -11.19 -12.01
CA PRO A 13 -14.12 -9.83 -12.43
C PRO A 13 -13.22 -9.84 -13.67
N HIS A 14 -13.64 -9.13 -14.72
CA HIS A 14 -12.80 -8.88 -15.88
C HIS A 14 -11.55 -8.08 -15.50
N GLN A 15 -10.50 -8.14 -16.33
CA GLN A 15 -9.25 -7.39 -16.12
C GLN A 15 -9.49 -5.90 -15.81
N THR A 16 -10.39 -5.26 -16.56
CA THR A 16 -10.79 -3.85 -16.34
C THR A 16 -11.36 -3.63 -14.94
N LYS A 17 -12.19 -4.57 -14.47
CA LYS A 17 -12.78 -4.50 -13.13
C LYS A 17 -11.73 -4.71 -12.04
N LEU A 18 -10.80 -5.65 -12.24
CA LEU A 18 -9.68 -5.87 -11.33
C LEU A 18 -8.78 -4.64 -11.22
N ILE A 19 -8.42 -4.02 -12.34
CA ILE A 19 -7.63 -2.79 -12.36
C ILE A 19 -8.35 -1.68 -11.58
N GLN A 20 -9.65 -1.48 -11.85
CA GLN A 20 -10.44 -0.49 -11.11
C GLN A 20 -10.46 -0.77 -9.60
N MET A 21 -10.61 -2.03 -9.20
CA MET A 21 -10.59 -2.41 -7.78
C MET A 21 -9.22 -2.15 -7.14
N ILE A 22 -8.12 -2.48 -7.83
CA ILE A 22 -6.75 -2.21 -7.35
C ILE A 22 -6.55 -0.72 -7.12
N PHE A 23 -6.92 0.13 -8.08
CA PHE A 23 -6.80 1.58 -7.93
C PHE A 23 -7.70 2.14 -6.85
N TRP A 24 -8.92 1.62 -6.72
CA TRP A 24 -9.84 2.02 -5.66
C TRP A 24 -9.24 1.74 -4.29
N GLU A 25 -8.75 0.52 -4.05
CA GLU A 25 -8.13 0.14 -2.78
C GLU A 25 -6.84 0.92 -2.51
N TYR A 26 -6.01 1.13 -3.54
CA TYR A 26 -4.82 1.97 -3.44
C TYR A 26 -5.15 3.38 -2.95
N GLU A 27 -6.17 4.03 -3.52
CA GLU A 27 -6.58 5.37 -3.09
C GLU A 27 -7.02 5.40 -1.63
N GLN A 28 -7.78 4.39 -1.17
CA GLN A 28 -8.19 4.31 0.23
C GLN A 28 -6.98 4.17 1.17
N GLU A 29 -6.04 3.27 0.86
CA GLU A 29 -4.84 3.08 1.68
C GLU A 29 -3.89 4.29 1.61
N TYR A 30 -3.83 4.98 0.47
CA TYR A 30 -3.08 6.23 0.33
C TYR A 30 -3.63 7.31 1.26
N GLN A 31 -4.94 7.56 1.25
CA GLN A 31 -5.57 8.53 2.15
C GLN A 31 -5.38 8.17 3.62
N LYS A 32 -5.47 6.88 3.97
CA LYS A 32 -5.19 6.38 5.31
C LYS A 32 -3.74 6.61 5.74
N THR A 33 -2.79 6.40 4.84
CA THR A 33 -1.37 6.66 5.08
C THR A 33 -1.12 8.15 5.33
N LEU A 34 -1.74 9.05 4.55
CA LEU A 34 -1.69 10.49 4.79
C LEU A 34 -2.25 10.88 6.16
N MET A 35 -3.36 10.27 6.58
CA MET A 35 -3.92 10.50 7.92
C MET A 35 -2.97 10.00 9.02
N GLN A 36 -2.30 8.86 8.81
CA GLN A 36 -1.31 8.35 9.76
C GLN A 36 -0.07 9.24 9.86
N PHE A 37 0.41 9.80 8.74
CA PHE A 37 1.53 10.75 8.77
C PHE A 37 1.21 12.01 9.57
N LYS A 38 -0.04 12.50 9.51
CA LYS A 38 -0.51 13.61 10.36
C LYS A 38 -0.49 13.29 11.86
N SER A 39 -0.55 12.00 12.22
CA SER A 39 -0.49 11.55 13.62
C SER A 39 0.94 11.31 14.13
N ALA A 40 1.95 11.50 13.28
CA ALA A 40 3.34 11.33 13.68
C ALA A 40 3.72 12.33 14.78
N VAL A 41 4.33 11.82 15.85
CA VAL A 41 4.71 12.61 17.04
C VAL A 41 6.02 13.38 16.81
N GLY A 42 6.72 13.09 15.71
CA GLY A 42 7.99 13.70 15.38
C GLY A 42 8.30 13.60 13.88
N ARG A 43 9.58 13.43 13.58
CA ARG A 43 10.05 13.33 12.19
C ARG A 43 9.60 12.02 11.56
N ILE A 44 9.33 12.08 10.27
CA ILE A 44 9.16 10.92 9.40
C ILE A 44 10.49 10.70 8.69
N SER A 45 11.05 9.50 8.81
CA SER A 45 12.25 9.09 8.11
C SER A 45 11.88 8.24 6.90
N PHE A 46 12.58 8.39 5.79
CA PHE A 46 12.36 7.59 4.58
C PHE A 46 13.58 6.74 4.29
N THR A 47 13.36 5.48 3.96
CA THR A 47 14.36 4.63 3.33
C THR A 47 14.01 4.49 1.86
N SER A 48 14.99 4.72 1.00
CA SER A 48 14.88 4.55 -0.44
C SER A 48 15.72 3.35 -0.85
N ASP A 49 15.10 2.38 -1.51
CA ASP A 49 15.80 1.32 -2.22
C ASP A 49 15.74 1.64 -3.72
N CYS A 50 16.91 1.79 -4.34
CA CYS A 50 17.05 2.14 -5.75
C CYS A 50 17.83 1.03 -6.44
N TRP A 51 17.26 0.49 -7.50
CA TRP A 51 17.94 -0.53 -8.31
C TRP A 51 17.55 -0.39 -9.78
N SER A 52 18.31 -1.06 -10.65
CA SER A 52 17.92 -1.23 -12.04
C SER A 52 17.81 -2.71 -12.37
N ASP A 53 16.96 -3.05 -13.35
CA ASP A 53 16.93 -4.40 -13.90
C ASP A 53 18.01 -4.57 -15.01
N PRO A 54 18.21 -5.79 -15.54
CA PRO A 54 19.12 -6.04 -16.66
C PRO A 54 18.77 -5.31 -17.96
N ASN A 55 17.53 -4.81 -18.09
CA ASN A 55 17.07 -4.01 -19.22
C ASN A 55 17.31 -2.50 -19.01
N LEU A 56 18.04 -2.12 -17.96
CA LEU A 56 18.32 -0.74 -17.57
C LEU A 56 17.07 0.07 -17.18
N ALA A 57 15.98 -0.60 -16.80
CA ALA A 57 14.85 0.06 -16.17
C ALA A 57 15.19 0.38 -14.71
N SER A 58 15.06 1.64 -14.32
CA SER A 58 15.30 2.10 -12.95
C SER A 58 14.04 1.98 -12.11
N PHE A 59 14.20 1.49 -10.89
CA PHE A 59 13.16 1.33 -9.88
C PHE A 59 13.53 2.06 -8.60
N LEU A 60 12.51 2.52 -7.89
CA LEU A 60 12.61 3.17 -6.59
C LEU A 60 11.50 2.62 -5.70
N ALA A 61 11.85 2.04 -4.57
CA ALA A 61 10.91 1.79 -3.48
C ALA A 61 11.18 2.77 -2.34
N LEU A 62 10.11 3.35 -1.79
CA LEU A 62 10.19 4.27 -0.66
C LEU A 62 9.41 3.70 0.52
N THR A 63 10.05 3.58 1.67
CA THR A 63 9.37 3.22 2.93
C THR A 63 9.49 4.36 3.93
N ALA A 64 8.36 4.82 4.45
CA ALA A 64 8.29 5.79 5.52
C ALA A 64 8.28 5.09 6.89
N HIS A 65 9.07 5.63 7.81
CA HIS A 65 9.21 5.19 9.19
C HIS A 65 8.87 6.36 10.12
N PHE A 66 7.93 6.17 11.04
CA PHE A 66 7.50 7.22 11.96
C PHE A 66 6.94 6.65 13.26
N ILE A 67 7.00 7.46 14.32
CA ILE A 67 6.40 7.14 15.62
C ILE A 67 5.04 7.83 15.73
N ALA A 68 3.99 7.11 16.11
CA ALA A 68 2.67 7.67 16.43
C ALA A 68 2.18 7.18 17.79
N HIS A 69 1.25 7.92 18.40
CA HIS A 69 0.54 7.45 19.58
C HIS A 69 -0.60 6.51 19.17
N GLU A 70 -0.63 5.33 19.75
CA GLU A 70 -1.73 4.38 19.60
C GLU A 70 -2.09 3.82 20.97
N ASN A 71 -3.33 4.04 21.40
CA ASN A 71 -3.84 3.60 22.71
C ASN A 71 -2.92 3.95 23.90
N GLY A 72 -2.37 5.16 23.90
CA GLY A 72 -1.48 5.66 24.96
C GLY A 72 -0.03 5.21 24.88
N HIS A 73 0.36 4.44 23.86
CA HIS A 73 1.72 3.97 23.65
C HIS A 73 2.33 4.60 22.40
N LEU A 74 3.65 4.76 22.38
CA LEU A 74 4.39 5.15 21.18
C LEU A 74 4.70 3.89 20.35
N ILE A 75 4.21 3.87 19.11
CA ILE A 75 4.38 2.74 18.19
C ILE A 75 5.18 3.20 16.97
N LEU A 76 6.14 2.38 16.57
CA LEU A 76 6.86 2.54 15.30
C LEU A 76 6.05 1.96 14.15
N HIS A 77 5.71 2.80 13.18
CA HIS A 77 5.03 2.41 11.96
C HIS A 77 6.01 2.42 10.78
N ASN A 78 5.81 1.45 9.88
CA ASN A 78 6.49 1.36 8.59
C ASN A 78 5.42 1.32 7.48
N ARG A 79 5.56 2.18 6.47
CA ARG A 79 4.63 2.28 5.34
C ARG A 79 5.40 2.33 4.04
N LEU A 80 5.17 1.34 3.18
CA LEU A 80 5.59 1.41 1.79
C LEU A 80 4.71 2.43 1.07
N LEU A 81 5.35 3.31 0.30
CA LEU A 81 4.70 4.33 -0.51
C LEU A 81 4.55 3.88 -1.96
#